data_AF-A0A511QE12-F1
#
_entry.id   AF-A0A511QE12-F1
#
_cell.length_a   1.000
_cell.length_b   1.000
_cell.length_c   1.000
_cell.angle_alpha   90.00
_cell.angle_beta   90.00
_cell.angle_gamma   90.00
#
_symmetry.space_group_name_H-M   'P 1'
#
loop_
_entity.id
_entity.type
_entity.pdbx_description
1 polymer ?
#
loop_
_entity_poly.entity_id
_entity_poly.type
_entity_poly.pdbx_seq_one_letter_code
_entity_poly.pdbx_strand_id
1 'polypeptide(L)'
;MQIKLISVASLLLLVSSSSLASYIEVLDDPQQSTYHLSKYCFEELQQLKVQSPNAWVGLTEYVEYSHGAYGFNYRVYHALSYFDTEELAVIRLDATPVPPPIPADASSYLYSCSTDMS
;
A
#
# COMPACT_ATOMS: atom_id res chain seq x y z
N MET A 1 1.85 52.88 2.47
CA MET A 1 1.43 51.49 2.21
C MET A 1 2.67 50.61 2.33
N GLN A 2 2.82 49.84 3.42
CA GLN A 2 4.00 49.00 3.63
C GLN A 2 3.78 47.62 3.01
N ILE A 3 4.65 47.22 2.10
CA ILE A 3 4.67 45.86 1.52
C ILE A 3 5.45 44.99 2.51
N LYS A 4 4.76 44.07 3.19
CA LYS A 4 5.40 43.00 3.95
C LYS A 4 5.81 41.90 2.98
N LEU A 5 7.11 41.73 2.79
CA LEU A 5 7.70 40.59 2.10
C LEU A 5 7.58 39.36 3.02
N ILE A 6 6.83 38.35 2.59
CA ILE A 6 6.81 37.03 3.21
C ILE A 6 7.86 36.19 2.48
N SER A 7 9.00 35.98 3.12
CA SER A 7 10.01 35.02 2.67
C SER A 7 9.56 33.62 3.05
N VAL A 8 9.02 32.86 2.09
CA VAL A 8 8.77 31.43 2.26
C VAL A 8 10.11 30.72 2.11
N ALA A 9 10.81 30.53 3.24
CA ALA A 9 12.01 29.72 3.29
C ALA A 9 11.63 28.26 3.05
N SER A 10 11.91 27.80 1.83
CA SER A 10 12.31 26.45 1.45
C SER A 10 11.78 25.31 2.33
N LEU A 11 10.60 24.83 1.96
CA LEU A 11 10.13 23.50 2.32
C LEU A 11 11.02 22.48 1.57
N LEU A 12 12.12 22.06 2.19
CA LEU A 12 12.92 20.91 1.72
C LEU A 12 12.09 19.64 1.98
N LEU A 13 11.14 19.37 1.09
CA LEU A 13 10.56 18.06 0.92
C LEU A 13 11.67 17.14 0.44
N LEU A 14 12.29 16.40 1.36
CA LEU A 14 12.99 15.17 1.04
C LEU A 14 11.95 14.21 0.48
N VAL A 15 11.73 14.27 -0.84
CA VAL A 15 10.93 13.29 -1.57
C VAL A 15 11.70 11.98 -1.52
N SER A 16 11.45 11.20 -0.48
CA SER A 16 11.79 9.78 -0.43
C SER A 16 11.15 9.13 -1.65
N SER A 17 11.98 8.66 -2.58
CA SER A 17 11.67 7.87 -3.78
C SER A 17 10.18 7.71 -4.07
N SER A 18 9.57 8.73 -4.65
CA SER A 18 8.21 8.62 -5.17
C SER A 18 8.25 7.70 -6.39
N SER A 19 7.88 6.43 -6.22
CA SER A 19 7.14 5.76 -7.29
C SER A 19 5.88 6.60 -7.49
N LEU A 20 5.87 7.45 -8.51
CA LEU A 20 4.73 8.30 -8.81
C LEU A 20 3.60 7.37 -9.28
N ALA A 21 2.66 7.07 -8.39
CA ALA A 21 1.42 6.40 -8.75
C ALA A 21 0.70 7.25 -9.81
N SER A 22 0.30 6.62 -10.90
CA SER A 22 -0.49 7.26 -11.95
C SER A 22 -1.98 7.27 -11.61
N TYR A 23 -2.43 6.33 -10.78
CA TYR A 23 -3.83 6.18 -10.38
C TYR A 23 -3.94 5.45 -9.04
N ILE A 24 -4.90 5.87 -8.19
CA ILE A 24 -5.23 5.21 -6.92
C ILE A 24 -6.76 5.11 -6.84
N GLU A 25 -7.26 3.92 -6.54
CA GLU A 25 -8.70 3.65 -6.38
C GLU A 25 -8.96 2.91 -5.07
N VAL A 26 -9.93 3.40 -4.30
CA VAL A 26 -10.46 2.63 -3.16
C VAL A 26 -11.40 1.58 -3.70
N LEU A 27 -11.13 0.31 -3.39
CA LEU A 27 -11.91 -0.81 -3.91
C LEU A 27 -13.08 -1.15 -2.99
N ASP A 28 -14.29 -1.11 -3.55
CA ASP A 28 -15.51 -1.62 -2.90
C ASP A 28 -15.71 -3.14 -3.11
N ASP A 29 -15.08 -3.73 -4.15
CA ASP A 29 -15.13 -5.16 -4.46
C ASP A 29 -13.83 -5.87 -4.03
N PRO A 30 -13.88 -6.73 -2.98
CA PRO A 30 -12.71 -7.33 -2.39
C PRO A 30 -12.20 -8.56 -3.15
N GLN A 31 -12.85 -9.07 -4.21
CA GLN A 31 -12.52 -10.44 -4.65
C GLN A 31 -11.12 -10.56 -5.28
N GLN A 32 -10.72 -9.60 -6.13
CA GLN A 32 -9.36 -9.57 -6.69
C GLN A 32 -8.31 -9.19 -5.63
N SER A 33 -8.60 -8.22 -4.77
CA SER A 33 -7.66 -7.80 -3.74
C SER A 33 -7.47 -8.87 -2.66
N THR A 34 -8.53 -9.56 -2.26
CA THR A 34 -8.48 -10.68 -1.30
C THR A 34 -7.67 -11.83 -1.85
N TYR A 35 -7.80 -12.15 -3.15
CA TYR A 35 -6.94 -13.15 -3.78
C TYR A 35 -5.46 -12.75 -3.66
N HIS A 36 -5.13 -11.51 -3.98
CA HIS A 36 -3.75 -11.02 -3.91
C HIS A 36 -3.20 -11.01 -2.48
N LEU A 37 -3.97 -10.50 -1.52
CA LEU A 37 -3.62 -10.50 -0.10
C LEU A 37 -3.34 -11.92 0.40
N SER A 38 -4.27 -12.85 0.14
CA SER A 38 -4.16 -14.23 0.62
C SER A 38 -3.05 -15.04 -0.05
N LYS A 39 -2.70 -14.71 -1.30
CA LYS A 39 -1.66 -15.44 -2.03
C LYS A 39 -0.26 -14.88 -1.83
N TYR A 40 -0.13 -13.55 -1.79
CA TYR A 40 1.17 -12.88 -1.86
C TYR A 40 1.56 -12.13 -0.59
N CYS A 41 0.61 -11.86 0.31
CA CYS A 41 0.82 -11.06 1.53
C CYS A 41 0.35 -11.77 2.81
N PHE A 42 0.19 -13.10 2.75
CA PHE A 42 -0.35 -13.85 3.88
C PHE A 42 0.59 -13.79 5.09
N GLU A 43 1.90 -13.84 4.86
CA GLU A 43 2.89 -13.84 5.94
C GLU A 43 2.87 -12.52 6.72
N GLU A 44 2.83 -11.39 6.03
CA GLU A 44 2.71 -10.04 6.60
C GLU A 44 1.43 -9.91 7.44
N LEU A 45 0.30 -10.36 6.90
CA LEU A 45 -0.97 -10.36 7.63
C LEU A 45 -0.92 -11.24 8.88
N GLN A 46 -0.31 -12.43 8.81
CA GLN A 46 -0.16 -13.31 9.97
C GLN A 46 0.73 -12.68 11.04
N GLN A 47 1.84 -12.03 10.66
CA GLN A 47 2.71 -11.35 11.60
C GLN A 47 1.97 -10.24 12.37
N LEU A 48 1.16 -9.43 11.67
CA LEU A 48 0.32 -8.41 12.30
C LEU A 48 -0.73 -9.04 13.22
N LYS A 49 -1.36 -10.13 12.82
CA LYS A 49 -2.34 -10.86 13.65
C LYS A 49 -1.73 -11.47 14.91
N VAL A 50 -0.46 -11.87 14.88
CA VAL A 50 0.25 -12.35 16.08
C VAL A 50 0.50 -11.21 17.06
N GLN A 51 0.86 -10.03 16.56
CA GLN A 51 1.11 -8.84 17.39
C GLN A 51 -0.18 -8.20 17.91
N SER A 52 -1.22 -8.20 17.08
CA SER A 52 -2.53 -7.59 17.33
C SER A 52 -3.63 -8.54 16.84
N PRO A 53 -4.08 -9.48 17.71
CA PRO A 53 -5.07 -10.51 17.32
C PRO A 53 -6.40 -9.94 16.81
N ASN A 54 -6.76 -8.75 17.29
CA ASN A 54 -7.95 -8.03 16.89
C ASN A 54 -7.74 -7.13 15.67
N ALA A 55 -6.61 -7.18 14.97
CA ALA A 55 -6.39 -6.41 13.75
C ALA A 55 -7.30 -6.88 12.60
N TRP A 56 -7.75 -6.00 11.72
CA TRP A 56 -8.49 -6.35 10.49
C TRP A 56 -8.11 -5.42 9.33
N VAL A 57 -8.25 -5.91 8.10
CA VAL A 57 -8.13 -5.05 6.92
C VAL A 57 -9.42 -4.23 6.80
N GLY A 58 -9.31 -2.90 6.90
CA GLY A 58 -10.47 -2.00 6.86
C GLY A 58 -10.65 -1.30 5.51
N LEU A 59 -9.54 -0.93 4.86
CA LEU A 59 -9.55 -0.28 3.55
C LEU A 59 -8.59 -1.00 2.62
N THR A 60 -8.97 -1.13 1.36
CA THR A 60 -8.07 -1.58 0.30
C THR A 60 -8.00 -0.52 -0.80
N GLU A 61 -6.78 -0.16 -1.18
CA GLU A 61 -6.52 0.74 -2.31
C GLU A 61 -5.83 -0.07 -3.40
N TYR A 62 -6.30 0.02 -4.63
CA TYR A 62 -5.54 -0.36 -5.82
C TYR A 62 -4.67 0.82 -6.25
N VAL A 63 -3.43 0.53 -6.61
CA VAL A 63 -2.45 1.53 -7.05
C VAL A 63 -1.95 1.13 -8.42
N GLU A 64 -2.07 2.00 -9.41
CA GLU A 64 -1.41 1.83 -10.69
C GLU A 64 -0.15 2.69 -10.73
N TYR A 65 0.94 2.10 -11.19
CA TYR A 65 2.22 2.76 -11.39
C TYR A 65 2.56 2.83 -12.89
N SER A 66 3.58 3.63 -13.20
CA SER A 66 4.12 3.70 -14.57
C SER A 66 4.56 2.31 -15.10
N HIS A 67 4.55 2.15 -16.42
CA HIS A 67 5.06 0.96 -17.13
C HIS A 67 4.26 -0.33 -16.86
N GLY A 68 2.99 -0.22 -16.45
CA GLY A 68 2.11 -1.37 -16.23
C GLY A 68 2.36 -2.11 -14.91
N ALA A 69 3.18 -1.55 -14.02
CA ALA A 69 3.25 -2.00 -12.64
C ALA A 69 1.98 -1.57 -11.89
N TYR A 70 1.55 -2.38 -10.93
CA TYR A 70 0.41 -2.07 -10.08
C TYR A 70 0.66 -2.58 -8.67
N GLY A 71 -0.23 -2.28 -7.75
CA GLY A 71 -0.14 -2.74 -6.38
C GLY A 71 -1.45 -2.61 -5.62
N PHE A 72 -1.41 -3.06 -4.38
CA PHE A 72 -2.49 -2.91 -3.43
C PHE A 72 -1.95 -2.41 -2.09
N ASN A 73 -2.62 -1.43 -1.50
CA ASN A 73 -2.41 -1.07 -0.10
C ASN A 73 -3.58 -1.61 0.72
N TYR A 74 -3.29 -2.46 1.69
CA TYR A 74 -4.26 -2.95 2.66
C TYR A 74 -4.04 -2.23 3.98
N ARG A 75 -4.92 -1.30 4.31
CA ARG A 75 -4.86 -0.59 5.59
C ARG A 75 -5.42 -1.48 6.68
N VAL A 76 -4.55 -1.81 7.63
CA VAL A 76 -4.87 -2.69 8.75
C VAL A 76 -5.17 -1.82 9.95
N TYR A 77 -6.32 -2.04 10.56
CA TYR A 77 -6.78 -1.35 11.75
C TYR A 77 -6.88 -2.31 12.91
N HIS A 78 -6.90 -1.78 14.12
CA HIS A 78 -7.27 -2.53 15.31
C HIS A 78 -8.13 -1.67 16.25
N ALA A 79 -8.91 -2.34 17.09
CA ALA A 79 -9.78 -1.68 18.07
C ALA A 79 -9.06 -1.65 19.42
N LEU A 80 -8.55 -0.49 19.83
CA LEU A 80 -8.00 -0.31 21.18
C LEU A 80 -9.10 -0.38 22.24
N SER A 81 -10.28 0.12 21.88
CA SER A 81 -11.46 0.19 22.74
C SER A 81 -12.71 -0.06 21.88
N TYR A 82 -13.89 -0.07 22.51
CA TYR A 82 -15.16 -0.25 21.80
C TYR A 82 -15.49 0.91 20.84
N PHE A 83 -14.91 2.10 21.04
CA PHE A 83 -15.23 3.31 20.28
C PHE A 83 -14.06 3.84 19.44
N ASP A 84 -12.87 3.28 19.61
CA ASP A 84 -11.64 3.78 18.98
C ASP A 84 -11.02 2.72 18.10
N THR A 85 -10.80 3.10 16.83
CA THR A 85 -10.05 2.33 15.85
C THR A 85 -8.79 3.09 15.46
N GLU A 86 -7.66 2.41 15.49
CA GLU A 86 -6.36 2.98 15.10
C GLU A 86 -5.83 2.23 13.87
N GLU A 87 -5.22 2.95 12.93
CA GLU A 87 -4.46 2.33 11.83
C GLU A 87 -3.18 1.76 12.41
N LEU A 88 -3.03 0.44 12.33
CA LEU A 88 -1.87 -0.27 12.84
C LEU A 88 -0.72 -0.24 11.85
N ALA A 89 -1.04 -0.47 10.57
CA ALA A 89 -0.06 -0.61 9.51
C ALA A 89 -0.73 -0.55 8.13
N VAL A 90 0.10 -0.42 7.09
CA VAL A 90 -0.28 -0.65 5.71
C VAL A 90 0.51 -1.83 5.17
N ILE A 91 -0.18 -2.90 4.79
CA ILE A 91 0.44 -3.99 4.00
C ILE A 91 0.44 -3.54 2.54
N ARG A 92 1.60 -3.55 1.90
CA ARG A 92 1.77 -3.10 0.52
C ARG A 92 2.20 -4.26 -0.35
N LEU A 93 1.40 -4.54 -1.37
CA LEU A 93 1.74 -5.47 -2.43
C LEU A 93 2.14 -4.66 -3.67
N ASP A 94 3.33 -4.90 -4.19
CA ASP A 94 3.77 -4.37 -5.48
C ASP A 94 3.89 -5.52 -6.49
N ALA A 95 3.30 -5.31 -7.67
CA ALA A 95 3.36 -6.20 -8.82
C ALA A 95 4.11 -5.50 -9.95
N THR A 96 5.29 -6.05 -10.29
CA THR A 96 6.17 -5.50 -11.34
C THR A 96 6.18 -6.43 -12.55
N PRO A 97 5.96 -5.92 -13.78
CA PRO A 97 5.96 -6.74 -14.98
C PRO A 97 7.31 -7.44 -15.19
N VAL A 98 7.26 -8.72 -15.55
CA VAL A 98 8.46 -9.47 -15.96
C VAL A 98 8.82 -9.09 -17.40
N PRO A 99 10.05 -8.60 -17.66
CA PRO A 99 10.46 -8.28 -19.02
C PRO A 99 10.54 -9.54 -19.89
N PRO A 100 10.17 -9.47 -21.18
CA PRO A 100 10.23 -10.61 -22.08
C PRO A 100 11.69 -11.08 -22.31
N PRO A 101 11.91 -12.39 -22.58
CA PRO A 101 10.89 -13.42 -22.77
C PRO A 101 10.35 -13.97 -21.44
N ILE A 102 9.01 -14.03 -21.32
CA ILE A 102 8.32 -14.61 -20.16
C ILE A 102 8.17 -16.12 -20.41
N PRO A 103 8.62 -17.00 -19.49
CA PRO A 103 8.35 -18.43 -19.60
C PRO A 103 6.85 -18.73 -19.69
N ALA A 104 6.45 -19.73 -20.48
CA ALA A 104 5.03 -20.00 -20.76
C ALA A 104 4.21 -20.43 -19.53
N ASP A 105 4.89 -20.89 -18.48
CA ASP A 105 4.35 -21.38 -17.21
C ASP A 105 4.61 -20.43 -16.03
N ALA A 106 5.23 -19.27 -16.27
CA ALA A 106 5.52 -18.28 -15.24
C ALA A 106 4.45 -17.17 -15.19
N SER A 107 4.34 -16.51 -14.03
CA SER A 107 3.52 -15.31 -13.92
C SER A 107 4.15 -14.16 -14.71
N SER A 108 3.32 -13.33 -15.35
CA SER A 108 3.77 -12.10 -16.03
C SER A 108 4.24 -11.01 -15.06
N TYR A 109 4.12 -11.22 -13.75
CA TYR A 109 4.49 -10.25 -12.72
C TYR A 109 5.32 -10.91 -11.62
N LEU A 110 6.27 -10.15 -11.10
CA LEU A 110 6.91 -10.41 -9.81
C LEU A 110 6.13 -9.66 -8.73
N TYR A 111 5.79 -10.37 -7.66
CA TYR A 111 5.04 -9.84 -6.53
C TYR A 111 5.98 -9.69 -5.34
N SER A 112 5.93 -8.54 -4.67
CA SER A 112 6.63 -8.27 -3.42
C SER A 112 5.64 -7.71 -2.42
N CYS A 113 5.60 -8.31 -1.23
CA CYS A 113 4.82 -7.78 -0.13
C CYS A 113 5.73 -7.14 0.93
N SER A 114 5.22 -6.11 1.60
CA SER A 114 5.90 -5.42 2.68
C SER A 114 4.88 -4.85 3.66
N THR A 115 5.34 -4.50 4.86
CA THR A 115 4.49 -3.87 5.89
C THR A 115 5.15 -2.57 6.33
N ASP A 116 4.42 -1.46 6.17
CA ASP A 116 4.79 -0.16 6.70
C ASP A 116 3.98 0.05 7.99
N MET A 117 4.66 0.10 9.14
CA MET A 117 4.03 0.34 10.44
C MET A 117 3.66 1.81 10.61
N SER A 118 2.48 2.07 11.20
CA SER A 118 1.97 3.42 11.45
C SER A 118 2.44 4.00 12.80
#